data_AF-A8J286-F1
#
_entry.id   AF-A8J286-F1
#
_cell.length_a   1.000
_cell.length_b   1.000
_cell.length_c   1.000
_cell.angle_alpha   90.00
_cell.angle_beta   90.00
_cell.angle_gamma   90.00
#
_symmetry.space_group_name_H-M   'P 1'
#
loop_
_entity.id
_entity.type
_entity.pdbx_description
1 polymer ?
#
loop_
_entity_poly.entity_id
_entity_poly.type
_entity_poly.pdbx_seq_one_letter_code
_entity_poly.pdbx_strand_id
1 'polypeptide(L)'
;MIRHLSGLRGLGCARRTSARQTVHFRPFPRAPCTTKLMSTESESAAHEAASPAADPPAWLQRIKSNYCRVCGSPLKLLRPDGEREWRHVCGSCGYVDYHNPKLVVGCIVEHEGKILLCRRAIEPCRGLWTLPAGFMELNESTAAGAARETWEEANAAVKVLAPYAHWDIPVIGQAYILFRAALAPPYTFSAGPESLEVALFSPESIPFDQLAFSSVSITLRLYLEDLRTGTFRAHHGVIDKRPGSQPNDPGAFALRDHMALELGGASATAAGPGVQQ
;
A
#
# COMPACT_ATOMS: atom_id res chain seq x y z
N MET A 1 60.85 39.32 7.77
CA MET A 1 61.45 38.27 8.65
C MET A 1 60.46 37.11 8.66
N ILE A 2 60.56 35.99 7.91
CA ILE A 2 61.61 34.94 7.83
C ILE A 2 61.93 34.43 9.26
N ARG A 3 61.70 33.19 9.71
CA ARG A 3 61.81 31.78 9.20
C ARG A 3 60.78 30.89 9.97
N HIS A 4 60.05 29.93 9.37
CA HIS A 4 60.39 28.55 8.93
C HIS A 4 60.60 27.49 10.02
N LEU A 5 59.82 26.39 9.93
CA LEU A 5 60.20 24.95 9.77
C LEU A 5 58.88 24.12 9.71
N SER A 6 58.39 23.57 8.59
CA SER A 6 58.68 22.25 7.93
C SER A 6 58.58 21.04 8.87
N GLY A 7 57.94 19.89 8.62
CA GLY A 7 57.26 19.17 7.52
C GLY A 7 56.73 17.85 8.17
N LEU A 8 55.86 17.00 7.62
CA LEU A 8 56.01 16.13 6.45
C LEU A 8 54.83 15.11 6.44
N ARG A 9 54.40 14.70 5.22
CA ARG A 9 53.76 13.42 4.81
C ARG A 9 52.33 13.16 5.34
N GLY A 10 51.32 12.81 4.54
CA GLY A 10 51.28 12.18 3.23
C GLY A 10 50.58 10.82 3.32
N LEU A 11 49.24 10.80 3.38
CA LEU A 11 48.34 9.66 3.18
C LEU A 11 47.05 10.26 2.60
N GLY A 12 46.74 10.12 1.31
CA GLY A 12 46.30 8.87 0.71
C GLY A 12 44.78 8.92 0.57
N CYS A 13 44.29 9.50 -0.53
CA CYS A 13 42.87 9.56 -0.90
C CYS A 13 42.33 8.14 -1.12
N ALA A 14 41.61 7.60 -0.13
CA ALA A 14 40.84 6.37 -0.28
C ALA A 14 39.43 6.70 -0.77
N ARG A 15 39.25 6.67 -2.10
CA ARG A 15 37.91 6.57 -2.71
C ARG A 15 37.28 5.27 -2.22
N ARG A 16 36.28 5.36 -1.34
CA ARG A 16 35.37 4.24 -1.08
C ARG A 16 34.45 4.11 -2.30
N THR A 17 34.84 3.24 -3.22
CA THR A 17 33.93 2.65 -4.19
C THR A 17 32.92 1.81 -3.40
N SER A 18 31.74 2.38 -3.18
CA SER A 18 30.56 1.60 -2.77
C SER A 18 30.28 0.60 -3.88
N ALA A 19 30.57 -0.67 -3.63
CA ALA A 19 30.20 -1.75 -4.52
C ALA A 19 28.67 -1.76 -4.63
N ARG A 20 28.15 -1.47 -5.83
CA ARG A 20 26.76 -1.73 -6.19
C ARG A 20 26.50 -3.22 -5.98
N GLN A 21 25.89 -3.58 -4.85
CA GLN A 21 25.22 -4.87 -4.74
C GLN A 21 23.95 -4.77 -5.56
N THR A 22 24.03 -5.23 -6.81
CA THR A 22 22.87 -5.50 -7.64
C THR A 22 22.11 -6.65 -6.99
N VAL A 23 21.07 -6.34 -6.23
CA VAL A 23 20.11 -7.34 -5.76
C VAL A 23 19.27 -7.75 -6.98
N HIS A 24 19.61 -8.90 -7.56
CA HIS A 24 18.84 -9.50 -8.65
C HIS A 24 17.52 -10.04 -8.08
N PHE A 25 16.43 -9.31 -8.27
CA PHE A 25 15.08 -9.87 -8.12
C PHE A 25 14.78 -10.76 -9.32
N ARG A 26 14.40 -12.01 -9.07
CA ARG A 26 13.95 -12.92 -10.13
C ARG A 26 12.71 -12.32 -10.81
N PRO A 27 12.65 -12.28 -12.16
CA PRO A 27 11.44 -11.87 -12.85
C PRO A 27 10.28 -12.82 -12.51
N PHE A 28 9.11 -12.24 -12.26
CA PHE A 28 7.88 -12.99 -11.99
C PHE A 28 7.51 -13.84 -13.22
N PRO A 29 7.17 -15.14 -13.06
CA PRO A 29 6.73 -15.96 -14.18
C PRO A 29 5.38 -15.45 -14.72
N ARG A 30 5.30 -15.20 -16.02
CA ARG A 30 4.03 -14.95 -16.72
C ARG A 30 3.31 -16.28 -16.93
N ALA A 31 2.11 -16.42 -16.37
CA ALA A 31 1.22 -17.52 -16.72
C ALA A 31 0.55 -17.23 -18.09
N PRO A 32 0.50 -18.19 -19.03
CA PRO A 32 -0.20 -18.03 -20.29
C PRO A 32 -1.72 -18.01 -20.06
N CYS A 33 -2.37 -17.00 -20.63
CA CYS A 33 -3.83 -16.92 -20.75
C CYS A 33 -4.27 -17.89 -21.86
N THR A 34 -4.83 -19.04 -21.48
CA THR A 34 -5.50 -19.94 -22.43
C THR A 34 -6.99 -19.97 -22.12
N THR A 35 -7.77 -19.32 -22.99
CA THR A 35 -9.21 -19.45 -23.09
C THR A 35 -9.56 -20.87 -23.54
N LYS A 36 -10.11 -21.69 -22.64
CA LYS A 36 -10.86 -22.89 -23.00
C LYS A 36 -12.27 -22.76 -22.46
N LEU A 37 -13.23 -22.57 -23.38
CA LEU A 37 -14.63 -22.88 -23.13
C LEU A 37 -14.75 -24.39 -22.88
N MET A 38 -15.32 -24.79 -21.75
CA MET A 38 -15.91 -26.12 -21.61
C MET A 38 -17.29 -26.02 -20.94
N SER A 39 -18.21 -26.68 -21.65
CA SER A 39 -19.54 -27.18 -21.36
C SER A 39 -20.00 -27.29 -19.91
N THR A 40 -21.30 -27.04 -19.75
CA THR A 40 -22.15 -27.27 -18.59
C THR A 40 -22.24 -28.75 -18.23
N GLU A 41 -21.78 -29.11 -17.03
CA GLU A 41 -22.23 -30.31 -16.33
C GLU A 41 -22.70 -29.89 -14.92
N SER A 42 -23.91 -30.34 -14.60
CA SER A 42 -24.62 -30.06 -13.35
C SER A 42 -24.05 -30.91 -12.22
N GLU A 43 -23.23 -30.32 -11.36
CA GLU A 43 -22.83 -30.94 -10.10
C GLU A 43 -23.80 -30.52 -8.99
N SER A 44 -24.52 -31.52 -8.49
CA SER A 44 -25.39 -31.45 -7.33
C SER A 44 -24.67 -30.87 -6.12
N ALA A 45 -25.28 -29.88 -5.47
CA ALA A 45 -24.85 -29.31 -4.20
C ALA A 45 -24.78 -30.39 -3.12
N ALA A 46 -23.58 -30.95 -2.91
CA ALA A 46 -23.26 -31.67 -1.70
C ALA A 46 -23.11 -30.65 -0.58
N HIS A 47 -24.10 -30.60 0.30
CA HIS A 47 -23.96 -29.98 1.62
C HIS A 47 -22.81 -30.67 2.35
N GLU A 48 -21.61 -30.09 2.30
CA GLU A 48 -20.55 -30.42 3.24
C GLU A 48 -21.06 -30.17 4.66
N ALA A 49 -21.36 -31.27 5.34
CA ALA A 49 -21.70 -31.29 6.74
C ALA A 49 -20.63 -30.53 7.55
N ALA A 50 -21.08 -29.68 8.47
CA ALA A 50 -20.22 -28.92 9.34
C ALA A 50 -19.25 -29.85 10.10
N SER A 51 -17.96 -29.73 9.79
CA SER A 51 -16.87 -30.39 10.53
C SER A 51 -16.97 -30.06 12.03
N PRO A 52 -16.76 -31.04 12.93
CA PRO A 52 -17.02 -30.87 14.35
C PRO A 52 -15.99 -29.94 15.01
N ALA A 53 -16.49 -29.04 15.87
CA ALA A 53 -15.79 -28.32 16.95
C ALA A 53 -14.33 -27.91 16.69
N ALA A 54 -14.02 -27.32 15.53
CA ALA A 54 -12.71 -26.71 15.32
C ALA A 54 -12.58 -25.44 16.17
N ASP A 55 -11.53 -25.32 16.98
CA ASP A 55 -11.25 -24.12 17.77
C ASP A 55 -11.28 -22.84 16.91
N PRO A 56 -11.61 -21.66 17.49
CA PRO A 56 -11.55 -20.40 16.76
C PRO A 56 -10.16 -20.18 16.16
N PRO A 57 -10.05 -19.62 14.94
CA PRO A 57 -8.74 -19.41 14.33
C PRO A 57 -7.90 -18.41 15.14
N ALA A 58 -6.58 -18.63 15.17
CA ALA A 58 -5.64 -17.84 15.98
C ALA A 58 -5.65 -16.34 15.70
N TRP A 59 -6.07 -15.90 14.50
CA TRP A 59 -6.20 -14.47 14.19
C TRP A 59 -7.40 -13.84 14.90
N LEU A 60 -8.52 -14.58 15.03
CA LEU A 60 -9.72 -14.10 15.70
C LEU A 60 -9.51 -14.04 17.21
N GLN A 61 -8.80 -15.01 17.78
CA GLN A 61 -8.44 -15.03 19.20
C GLN A 61 -7.57 -13.83 19.62
N ARG A 62 -6.89 -13.15 18.69
CA ARG A 62 -6.11 -11.94 18.96
C ARG A 62 -6.98 -10.69 19.10
N ILE A 63 -8.22 -10.73 18.62
CA ILE A 63 -9.13 -9.59 18.68
C ILE A 63 -9.81 -9.57 20.04
N LYS A 64 -9.59 -8.48 20.80
CA LYS A 64 -10.15 -8.31 22.16
C LYS A 64 -11.52 -7.63 22.10
N SER A 65 -12.56 -8.38 21.74
CA SER A 65 -13.95 -7.91 21.81
C SER A 65 -14.66 -8.55 23.00
N ASN A 66 -14.55 -7.90 24.17
CA ASN A 66 -14.99 -8.50 25.44
C ASN A 66 -16.46 -8.19 25.77
N TYR A 67 -16.99 -7.06 25.30
CA TYR A 67 -18.30 -6.54 25.70
C TYR A 67 -19.11 -6.10 24.49
N CYS A 68 -20.42 -6.34 24.55
CA CYS A 68 -21.36 -5.99 23.50
C CYS A 68 -21.52 -4.48 23.43
N ARG A 69 -21.27 -3.90 22.25
CA ARG A 69 -21.45 -2.46 22.00
C ARG A 69 -22.91 -1.98 22.04
N VAL A 70 -23.88 -2.89 22.05
CA VAL A 70 -25.32 -2.57 22.09
C VAL A 70 -25.85 -2.54 23.53
N CYS A 71 -25.53 -3.54 24.34
CA CYS A 71 -26.11 -3.68 25.69
C CYS A 71 -25.09 -3.82 26.83
N GLY A 72 -23.79 -3.78 26.54
CA GLY A 72 -22.71 -3.90 27.55
C GLY A 72 -22.47 -5.31 28.10
N SER A 73 -23.28 -6.30 27.73
CA SER A 73 -23.11 -7.69 28.19
C SER A 73 -21.84 -8.34 27.62
N PRO A 74 -21.19 -9.29 28.32
CA PRO A 74 -20.02 -10.00 27.78
C PRO A 74 -20.30 -10.73 26.47
N LEU A 75 -19.34 -10.69 25.55
CA LEU A 75 -19.37 -11.44 24.29
C LEU A 75 -18.73 -12.82 24.47
N LYS A 76 -19.17 -13.79 23.65
CA LYS A 76 -18.59 -15.13 23.57
C LYS A 76 -18.21 -15.45 22.13
N LEU A 77 -17.10 -16.16 21.93
CA LEU A 77 -16.79 -16.73 20.62
C LEU A 77 -17.70 -17.94 20.37
N LEU A 78 -18.54 -17.84 19.34
CA LEU A 78 -19.48 -18.88 18.91
C LEU A 78 -19.56 -18.90 17.39
N ARG A 79 -20.03 -20.01 16.83
CA ARG A 79 -20.50 -20.07 15.44
C ARG A 79 -22.01 -19.87 15.44
N PRO A 80 -22.55 -18.78 14.87
CA PRO A 80 -24.00 -18.62 14.71
C PRO A 80 -24.61 -19.77 13.91
N ASP A 81 -25.88 -20.10 14.19
CA ASP A 81 -26.58 -21.18 13.49
C ASP A 81 -26.62 -20.92 11.98
N GLY A 82 -26.25 -21.93 11.19
CA GLY A 82 -26.15 -21.82 9.73
C GLY A 82 -24.88 -21.14 9.22
N GLU A 83 -24.00 -20.63 10.09
CA GLU A 83 -22.72 -20.03 9.70
C GLU A 83 -21.52 -20.98 9.90
N ARG A 84 -20.52 -20.82 9.03
CA ARG A 84 -19.24 -21.53 9.12
C ARG A 84 -18.24 -20.82 10.02
N GLU A 85 -18.33 -19.50 10.12
CA GLU A 85 -17.31 -18.67 10.75
C GLU A 85 -17.55 -18.43 12.25
N TRP A 86 -16.44 -18.37 12.99
CA TRP A 86 -16.44 -17.97 14.39
C TRP A 86 -16.63 -16.46 14.54
N ARG A 87 -17.49 -16.05 15.46
CA ARG A 87 -17.83 -14.65 15.70
C ARG A 87 -17.92 -14.37 17.20
N HIS A 88 -17.71 -13.12 17.59
CA HIS A 88 -18.05 -12.66 18.94
C HIS A 88 -19.56 -12.37 18.98
N VAL A 89 -20.31 -13.13 19.79
CA VAL A 89 -21.78 -13.08 19.86
C VAL A 89 -22.22 -12.74 21.27
N CYS A 90 -23.20 -11.84 21.38
CA CYS A 90 -23.85 -11.48 22.63
C CYS A 90 -25.00 -12.43 22.94
N GLY A 91 -24.88 -13.21 24.02
CA GLY A 91 -25.96 -14.09 24.46
C GLY A 91 -27.18 -13.37 25.08
N SER A 92 -27.07 -12.06 25.35
CA SER A 92 -28.13 -11.28 25.99
C SER A 92 -29.10 -10.65 24.98
N CYS A 93 -28.57 -9.99 23.94
CA CYS A 93 -29.38 -9.31 22.92
C CYS A 93 -29.26 -9.90 21.51
N GLY A 94 -28.48 -10.97 21.33
CA GLY A 94 -28.25 -11.61 20.02
C GLY A 94 -27.32 -10.83 19.08
N TYR A 95 -26.73 -9.72 19.51
CA TYR A 95 -25.79 -8.96 18.69
C TYR A 95 -24.59 -9.80 18.26
N VAL A 96 -24.27 -9.78 16.98
CA VAL A 96 -23.09 -10.42 16.38
C VAL A 96 -22.09 -9.33 16.00
N ASP A 97 -20.87 -9.43 16.50
CA ASP A 97 -19.79 -8.48 16.26
C ASP A 97 -18.98 -8.90 15.04
N TYR A 98 -19.21 -8.18 13.93
CA TYR A 98 -18.55 -8.40 12.65
C TYR A 98 -17.23 -7.63 12.60
N HIS A 99 -16.13 -8.37 12.49
CA HIS A 99 -14.79 -7.83 12.31
C HIS A 99 -14.50 -7.69 10.82
N ASN A 100 -14.57 -6.45 10.32
CA ASN A 100 -14.41 -6.16 8.90
C ASN A 100 -12.98 -5.66 8.61
N PRO A 101 -12.40 -6.00 7.44
CA PRO A 101 -11.18 -5.37 6.97
C PRO A 101 -11.33 -3.85 6.85
N LYS A 102 -10.24 -3.12 7.06
CA LYS A 102 -10.19 -1.66 6.86
C LYS A 102 -9.67 -1.32 5.48
N LEU A 103 -10.29 -0.33 4.83
CA LEU A 103 -9.81 0.23 3.58
C LEU A 103 -8.83 1.37 3.85
N VAL A 104 -7.65 1.29 3.23
CA VAL A 104 -6.66 2.37 3.17
C VAL A 104 -6.65 2.93 1.77
N VAL A 105 -6.82 4.24 1.63
CA VAL A 105 -6.92 4.93 0.34
C VAL A 105 -5.79 5.95 0.22
N GLY A 106 -5.24 6.15 -0.98
CA GLY A 106 -4.11 7.07 -1.15
C GLY A 106 -3.75 7.36 -2.60
N CYS A 107 -2.75 8.21 -2.79
CA CYS A 107 -2.36 8.70 -4.11
C CYS A 107 -0.87 8.54 -4.39
N ILE A 108 -0.54 8.16 -5.64
CA ILE A 108 0.72 8.50 -6.29
C ILE A 108 0.54 9.88 -6.90
N VAL A 109 1.06 10.90 -6.22
CA VAL A 109 0.92 12.30 -6.66
C VAL A 109 2.07 12.67 -7.58
N GLU A 110 1.75 12.93 -8.84
CA GLU A 110 2.68 13.26 -9.91
C GLU A 110 2.80 14.77 -10.09
N HIS A 111 4.02 15.27 -10.18
CA HIS A 111 4.32 16.65 -10.55
C HIS A 111 5.68 16.75 -11.24
N GLU A 112 5.72 17.31 -12.45
CA GLU A 112 6.97 17.52 -13.22
C GLU A 112 7.87 16.27 -13.32
N GLY A 113 7.25 15.09 -13.53
CA GLY A 113 7.97 13.80 -13.62
C GLY A 113 8.47 13.27 -12.27
N LYS A 114 8.10 13.89 -11.15
CA LYS A 114 8.44 13.48 -9.78
C LYS A 114 7.20 12.97 -9.05
N ILE A 115 7.43 12.29 -7.93
CA ILE A 115 6.40 11.72 -7.04
C ILE A 115 6.52 12.36 -5.67
N LEU A 116 5.39 12.83 -5.12
CA LEU A 116 5.33 13.34 -3.75
C LEU A 116 5.33 12.18 -2.76
N LEU A 117 6.26 12.22 -1.81
CA LEU A 117 6.29 11.31 -0.65
C LEU A 117 6.15 12.11 0.65
N CYS A 118 5.60 11.46 1.67
CA CYS A 118 5.46 11.97 3.03
C CYS A 118 6.34 11.15 3.99
N ARG A 119 7.11 11.82 4.85
CA ARG A 119 7.86 11.16 5.92
C ARG A 119 7.03 11.17 7.20
N ARG A 120 6.66 10.00 7.69
CA ARG A 120 5.67 9.83 8.75
C ARG A 120 6.10 10.46 10.08
N ALA A 121 5.21 11.21 10.71
CA ALA A 121 5.36 11.71 12.08
C ALA A 121 4.70 10.80 13.13
N ILE A 122 3.95 9.78 12.73
CA ILE A 122 3.21 8.91 13.65
C ILE A 122 3.65 7.44 13.53
N GLU A 123 3.44 6.68 14.60
CA GLU A 123 3.63 5.22 14.58
C GLU A 123 2.46 4.51 13.88
N PRO A 124 2.69 3.31 13.29
CA PRO A 124 3.99 2.64 13.14
C PRO A 124 4.89 3.33 12.11
N CYS A 125 6.18 3.04 12.13
CA CYS A 125 7.15 3.47 11.10
C CYS A 125 7.39 4.98 11.05
N ARG A 126 7.40 5.64 12.21
CA ARG A 126 7.78 7.07 12.30
C ARG A 126 9.16 7.28 11.67
N GLY A 127 9.30 8.34 10.88
CA GLY A 127 10.56 8.72 10.22
C GLY A 127 10.85 7.98 8.91
N LEU A 128 9.97 7.08 8.45
CA LEU A 128 10.05 6.46 7.13
C LEU A 128 9.13 7.15 6.12
N TRP A 129 9.45 7.02 4.83
CA TRP A 129 8.72 7.62 3.72
C TRP A 129 7.54 6.75 3.27
N THR A 130 6.45 7.37 2.84
CA THR A 130 5.26 6.71 2.30
C THR A 130 4.62 7.56 1.20
N LEU A 131 3.72 6.97 0.43
CA LEU A 131 2.71 7.72 -0.31
C LEU A 131 1.67 8.27 0.68
N PRO A 132 1.08 9.45 0.42
CA PRO A 132 -0.03 9.95 1.22
C PRO A 132 -1.19 8.95 1.16
N ALA A 133 -1.57 8.39 2.32
CA ALA A 133 -2.57 7.36 2.41
C ALA A 133 -3.02 7.10 3.85
N GLY A 134 -4.33 7.06 4.05
CA GLY A 134 -4.94 6.76 5.34
C GLY A 134 -6.27 6.03 5.21
N PHE A 135 -6.99 5.89 6.31
CA PHE A 135 -8.23 5.10 6.32
C PHE A 135 -9.32 5.82 5.54
N MET A 136 -10.09 5.04 4.79
CA MET A 136 -11.33 5.54 4.20
C MET A 136 -12.36 5.78 5.31
N GLU A 137 -12.95 6.96 5.31
CA GLU A 137 -14.00 7.36 6.23
C GLU A 137 -15.39 6.94 5.72
N LEU A 138 -16.38 6.97 6.61
CA LEU A 138 -17.78 6.78 6.22
C LEU A 138 -18.26 7.98 5.40
N ASN A 139 -19.15 7.70 4.43
CA ASN A 139 -19.79 8.71 3.57
C ASN A 139 -18.84 9.44 2.58
N GLU A 140 -17.66 8.91 2.32
CA GLU A 140 -16.81 9.35 1.20
C GLU A 140 -16.66 8.25 0.12
N SER A 141 -16.16 8.63 -1.06
CA SER A 141 -15.70 7.66 -2.07
C SER A 141 -14.21 7.37 -1.87
N THR A 142 -13.70 6.26 -2.40
CA THR A 142 -12.27 5.92 -2.30
C THR A 142 -11.36 6.98 -2.91
N ALA A 143 -11.77 7.58 -4.03
CA ALA A 143 -11.05 8.69 -4.66
C ALA A 143 -11.12 9.99 -3.83
N ALA A 144 -12.27 10.26 -3.19
CA ALA A 144 -12.41 11.43 -2.31
C ALA A 144 -11.54 11.28 -1.05
N GLY A 145 -11.55 10.10 -0.42
CA GLY A 145 -10.68 9.81 0.71
C GLY A 145 -9.19 9.89 0.34
N ALA A 146 -8.80 9.33 -0.81
CA ALA A 146 -7.41 9.45 -1.29
C ALA A 146 -6.96 10.91 -1.49
N ALA A 147 -7.86 11.78 -1.98
CA ALA A 147 -7.60 13.21 -2.11
C ALA A 147 -7.56 13.93 -0.76
N ARG A 148 -8.47 13.58 0.18
CA ARG A 148 -8.48 14.10 1.56
C ARG A 148 -7.19 13.77 2.29
N GLU A 149 -6.78 12.50 2.30
CA GLU A 149 -5.54 12.05 2.93
C GLU A 149 -4.31 12.77 2.36
N THR A 150 -4.29 12.99 1.04
CA THR A 150 -3.22 13.77 0.39
C THR A 150 -3.20 15.23 0.86
N TRP A 151 -4.36 15.83 1.09
CA TRP A 151 -4.45 17.17 1.64
C TRP A 151 -4.04 17.20 3.13
N GLU A 152 -4.48 16.25 3.94
CA GLU A 152 -4.17 16.17 5.38
C GLU A 152 -2.68 15.93 5.65
N GLU A 153 -2.04 15.03 4.91
CA GLU A 153 -0.63 14.68 5.12
C GLU A 153 0.35 15.67 4.45
N ALA A 154 -0.04 16.28 3.33
CA ALA A 154 0.88 17.03 2.47
C ALA A 154 0.38 18.41 2.02
N ASN A 155 -0.75 18.90 2.56
CA ASN A 155 -1.38 20.17 2.17
C ASN A 155 -1.46 20.34 0.65
N ALA A 156 -1.61 19.21 -0.08
CA ALA A 156 -1.49 19.14 -1.52
C ALA A 156 -2.88 18.90 -2.12
N ALA A 157 -3.36 19.86 -2.90
CA ALA A 157 -4.56 19.67 -3.70
C ALA A 157 -4.21 18.80 -4.92
N VAL A 158 -5.04 17.80 -5.22
CA VAL A 158 -4.78 16.86 -6.32
C VAL A 158 -6.00 16.64 -7.20
N LYS A 159 -5.72 16.37 -8.48
CA LYS A 159 -6.70 15.81 -9.42
C LYS A 159 -6.45 14.31 -9.51
N VAL A 160 -7.36 13.52 -8.96
CA VAL A 160 -7.33 12.05 -9.10
C VAL A 160 -7.54 11.69 -10.58
N LEU A 161 -6.63 10.89 -11.14
CA LEU A 161 -6.60 10.56 -12.56
C LEU A 161 -7.21 9.18 -12.85
N ALA A 162 -6.73 8.15 -12.16
CA ALA A 162 -7.16 6.78 -12.38
C ALA A 162 -6.82 5.86 -11.19
N PRO A 163 -7.60 4.78 -10.96
CA PRO A 163 -7.17 3.70 -10.08
C PRO A 163 -5.83 3.13 -10.56
N TYR A 164 -4.95 2.77 -9.63
CA TYR A 164 -3.64 2.26 -9.97
C TYR A 164 -3.33 0.91 -9.32
N ALA A 165 -3.58 0.78 -8.02
CA ALA A 165 -3.27 -0.44 -7.31
C ALA A 165 -4.34 -0.80 -6.28
N HIS A 166 -4.71 -2.08 -6.23
CA HIS A 166 -5.54 -2.67 -5.19
C HIS A 166 -4.78 -3.83 -4.54
N TRP A 167 -4.46 -3.71 -3.25
CA TRP A 167 -3.74 -4.75 -2.51
C TRP A 167 -4.53 -5.27 -1.34
N ASP A 168 -4.77 -6.58 -1.33
CA ASP A 168 -5.29 -7.28 -0.16
C ASP A 168 -4.13 -7.64 0.78
N ILE A 169 -4.26 -7.35 2.08
CA ILE A 169 -3.28 -7.71 3.10
C ILE A 169 -3.99 -8.44 4.26
N PRO A 170 -4.40 -9.71 4.08
CA PRO A 170 -5.31 -10.40 5.00
C PRO A 170 -4.76 -10.54 6.43
N VAL A 171 -3.45 -10.75 6.58
CA VAL A 171 -2.82 -11.00 7.90
C VAL A 171 -2.93 -9.80 8.85
N ILE A 172 -3.12 -8.58 8.32
CA ILE A 172 -3.38 -7.37 9.11
C ILE A 172 -4.82 -6.84 8.92
N GLY A 173 -5.66 -7.54 8.17
CA GLY A 173 -7.07 -7.16 7.96
C GLY A 173 -7.24 -5.83 7.23
N GLN A 174 -6.44 -5.58 6.19
CA GLN A 174 -6.51 -4.32 5.42
C GLN A 174 -6.54 -4.59 3.91
N ALA A 175 -7.17 -3.68 3.18
CA ALA A 175 -7.00 -3.56 1.74
C ALA A 175 -6.62 -2.13 1.36
N TYR A 176 -5.66 -1.98 0.45
CA TYR A 176 -5.15 -0.69 -0.03
C TYR A 176 -5.69 -0.39 -1.41
N ILE A 177 -6.24 0.79 -1.63
CA ILE A 177 -6.66 1.29 -2.94
C ILE A 177 -5.91 2.58 -3.23
N LEU A 178 -4.98 2.53 -4.18
CA LEU A 178 -4.12 3.65 -4.54
C LEU A 178 -4.46 4.14 -5.93
N PHE A 179 -4.49 5.46 -6.08
CA PHE A 179 -4.79 6.14 -7.34
C PHE A 179 -3.56 6.86 -7.87
N ARG A 180 -3.45 6.99 -9.19
CA ARG A 180 -2.62 8.04 -9.79
C ARG A 180 -3.35 9.37 -9.66
N ALA A 181 -2.62 10.41 -9.29
CA ALA A 181 -3.13 11.76 -9.17
C ALA A 181 -2.11 12.77 -9.69
N ALA A 182 -2.58 13.89 -10.25
CA ALA A 182 -1.72 15.02 -10.58
C ALA A 182 -1.83 16.08 -9.48
N LEU A 183 -0.70 16.67 -9.08
CA LEU A 183 -0.72 17.87 -8.25
C LEU A 183 -1.49 18.98 -8.97
N ALA A 184 -2.48 19.56 -8.31
CA ALA A 184 -3.36 20.57 -8.89
C ALA A 184 -2.81 21.99 -8.62
N PRO A 185 -3.20 23.01 -9.42
CA PRO A 185 -2.93 24.41 -9.11
C PRO A 185 -3.37 24.76 -7.67
N PRO A 186 -2.59 25.57 -6.93
CA PRO A 186 -1.42 26.35 -7.37
C PRO A 186 -0.09 25.57 -7.36
N TYR A 187 -0.13 24.24 -7.36
CA TYR A 187 1.05 23.35 -7.34
C TYR A 187 1.89 23.49 -6.07
N THR A 188 1.22 23.75 -4.94
CA THR A 188 1.84 23.87 -3.62
C THR A 188 1.62 22.61 -2.79
N PHE A 189 2.57 22.33 -1.91
CA PHE A 189 2.50 21.26 -0.92
C PHE A 189 3.37 21.64 0.28
N SER A 190 3.05 21.12 1.46
CA SER A 190 3.82 21.30 2.70
C SER A 190 3.44 20.22 3.71
N ALA A 191 4.30 19.93 4.68
CA ALA A 191 4.01 18.87 5.64
C ALA A 191 2.77 19.21 6.48
N GLY A 192 1.79 18.30 6.50
CA GLY A 192 0.68 18.33 7.43
C GLY A 192 1.07 17.82 8.82
N PRO A 193 0.13 17.81 9.80
CA PRO A 193 0.42 17.40 11.18
C PRO A 193 0.97 15.97 11.33
N GLU A 194 0.66 15.09 10.38
CA GLU A 194 1.08 13.68 10.38
C GLU A 194 2.38 13.41 9.60
N SER A 195 2.97 14.46 9.03
CA SER A 195 4.21 14.40 8.25
C SER A 195 5.31 15.22 8.91
N LEU A 196 6.50 14.64 9.06
CA LEU A 196 7.70 15.37 9.44
C LEU A 196 8.24 16.23 8.30
N GLU A 197 8.16 15.70 7.09
CA GLU A 197 8.57 16.35 5.86
C GLU A 197 7.81 15.75 4.68
N VAL A 198 7.70 16.53 3.61
CA VAL A 198 7.16 16.09 2.31
C VAL A 198 8.11 16.56 1.21
N ALA A 199 8.32 15.73 0.21
CA ALA A 199 9.25 16.07 -0.87
C ALA A 199 8.88 15.37 -2.17
N LEU A 200 9.22 16.02 -3.29
CA LEU A 200 9.13 15.45 -4.62
C LEU A 200 10.42 14.69 -4.96
N PHE A 201 10.28 13.39 -5.21
CA PHE A 201 11.37 12.52 -5.61
C PHE A 201 11.30 12.22 -7.10
N SER A 202 12.44 12.32 -7.78
CA SER A 202 12.56 11.78 -9.13
C SER A 202 12.52 10.24 -9.09
N PRO A 203 12.12 9.57 -10.17
CA PRO A 203 12.06 8.11 -10.27
C PRO A 203 13.30 7.37 -9.73
N GLU A 204 14.48 7.91 -10.00
CA GLU A 204 15.78 7.37 -9.62
C GLU A 204 16.23 7.72 -8.19
N SER A 205 15.58 8.70 -7.54
CA SER A 205 15.94 9.14 -6.18
C SER A 205 15.00 8.64 -5.10
N ILE A 206 13.98 7.84 -5.45
CA ILE A 206 13.05 7.22 -4.48
C ILE A 206 13.84 6.35 -3.47
N PRO A 207 13.73 6.64 -2.15
CA PRO A 207 14.51 5.96 -1.12
C PRO A 207 13.86 4.63 -0.71
N PHE A 208 13.94 3.61 -1.56
CA PHE A 208 13.28 2.30 -1.36
C PHE A 208 13.63 1.59 -0.04
N ASP A 209 14.83 1.83 0.49
CA ASP A 209 15.30 1.30 1.78
C ASP A 209 14.71 2.01 3.00
N GLN A 210 14.11 3.20 2.78
CA GLN A 210 13.48 4.01 3.82
C GLN A 210 11.96 4.12 3.63
N LEU A 211 11.35 3.26 2.81
CA LEU A 211 9.90 3.19 2.67
C LEU A 211 9.27 2.45 3.86
N ALA A 212 8.16 2.99 4.36
CA ALA A 212 7.47 2.51 5.55
C ALA A 212 6.77 1.16 5.33
N PHE A 213 6.15 0.97 4.16
CA PHE A 213 5.22 -0.14 3.91
C PHE A 213 5.56 -0.94 2.64
N SER A 214 5.35 -2.26 2.71
CA SER A 214 5.51 -3.14 1.55
C SER A 214 4.53 -2.82 0.42
N SER A 215 3.31 -2.39 0.74
CA SER A 215 2.30 -1.94 -0.24
C SER A 215 2.82 -0.77 -1.08
N VAL A 216 3.41 0.23 -0.43
CA VAL A 216 4.02 1.39 -1.10
C VAL A 216 5.24 0.96 -1.92
N SER A 217 6.11 0.11 -1.37
CA SER A 217 7.30 -0.38 -2.08
C SER A 217 6.95 -1.15 -3.35
N ILE A 218 5.97 -2.05 -3.29
CA ILE A 218 5.47 -2.79 -4.47
C ILE A 218 4.86 -1.82 -5.47
N THR A 219 4.00 -0.92 -5.00
CA THR A 219 3.31 0.07 -5.84
C THR A 219 4.29 0.92 -6.63
N LEU A 220 5.30 1.51 -5.97
CA LEU A 220 6.28 2.36 -6.62
C LEU A 220 7.13 1.57 -7.63
N ARG A 221 7.50 0.32 -7.35
CA ARG A 221 8.24 -0.51 -8.31
C ARG A 221 7.44 -0.78 -9.58
N LEU A 222 6.15 -1.11 -9.44
CA LEU A 222 5.26 -1.31 -10.59
C LEU A 222 5.02 0.00 -11.34
N TYR A 223 4.87 1.11 -10.62
CA TYR A 223 4.68 2.44 -11.22
C TYR A 223 5.89 2.83 -12.06
N LEU A 224 7.10 2.60 -11.57
CA LEU A 224 8.34 2.86 -12.31
C LEU A 224 8.45 1.99 -13.57
N GLU A 225 8.00 0.75 -13.52
CA GLU A 225 7.96 -0.14 -14.68
C GLU A 225 6.95 0.35 -15.72
N ASP A 226 5.73 0.71 -15.29
CA ASP A 226 4.69 1.28 -16.16
C ASP A 226 5.13 2.60 -16.80
N LEU A 227 5.80 3.46 -16.02
CA LEU A 227 6.39 4.71 -16.49
C LEU A 227 7.44 4.45 -17.57
N ARG A 228 8.28 3.43 -17.38
CA ARG A 228 9.31 3.01 -18.35
C ARG A 228 8.72 2.46 -19.64
N THR A 229 7.61 1.72 -19.56
CA THR A 229 6.93 1.16 -20.74
C THR A 229 5.96 2.14 -21.39
N GLY A 230 5.63 3.26 -20.74
CA GLY A 230 4.65 4.23 -21.22
C GLY A 230 3.21 3.71 -21.19
N THR A 231 2.93 2.67 -20.41
CA THR A 231 1.61 2.02 -20.34
C THR A 231 1.28 1.78 -18.89
N PHE A 232 0.30 2.53 -18.39
CA PHE A 232 -0.18 2.40 -17.02
C PHE A 232 -1.27 1.34 -16.93
N ARG A 233 -1.11 0.47 -15.93
CA ARG A 233 -2.03 -0.64 -15.66
C ARG A 233 -2.67 -0.46 -14.30
N ALA A 234 -3.89 -0.95 -14.16
CA ALA A 234 -4.49 -1.19 -12.85
C ALA A 234 -3.97 -2.53 -12.33
N HIS A 235 -3.28 -2.48 -11.20
CA HIS A 235 -2.73 -3.65 -10.54
C HIS A 235 -3.64 -4.14 -9.43
N HIS A 236 -3.75 -5.45 -9.30
CA HIS A 236 -4.45 -6.12 -8.21
C HIS A 236 -3.59 -7.26 -7.68
N GLY A 237 -3.62 -7.55 -6.38
CA GLY A 237 -3.01 -8.77 -5.85
C GLY A 237 -3.06 -8.86 -4.32
N VAL A 238 -2.56 -9.97 -3.81
CA VAL A 238 -2.48 -10.24 -2.37
C VAL A 238 -1.05 -10.08 -1.89
N ILE A 239 -0.82 -9.17 -0.94
CA ILE A 239 0.46 -9.04 -0.23
C ILE A 239 0.44 -10.00 0.94
N ASP A 240 1.01 -11.18 0.72
CA ASP A 240 1.11 -12.23 1.73
C ASP A 240 2.32 -11.97 2.62
N LYS A 241 2.11 -11.45 3.85
CA LYS A 241 3.18 -11.13 4.79
C LYS A 241 3.34 -12.24 5.82
N ARG A 242 4.58 -12.55 6.19
CA ARG A 242 4.87 -13.43 7.33
C ARG A 242 4.30 -12.81 8.61
N PRO A 243 3.49 -13.54 9.40
CA PRO A 243 2.94 -13.01 10.65
C PRO A 243 4.06 -12.48 11.57
N GLY A 244 3.87 -11.26 12.10
CA GLY A 244 4.84 -10.61 12.99
C GLY A 244 6.05 -9.96 12.30
N SER A 245 6.14 -9.99 10.96
CA SER A 245 7.20 -9.29 10.23
C SER A 245 7.07 -7.77 10.33
N GLN A 246 8.17 -7.05 10.06
CA GLN A 246 8.13 -5.59 9.94
C GLN A 246 7.21 -5.13 8.78
N PRO A 247 6.66 -3.91 8.84
CA PRO A 247 5.73 -3.42 7.82
C PRO A 247 6.31 -3.36 6.40
N ASN A 248 7.63 -3.17 6.25
CA ASN A 248 8.35 -3.26 4.98
C ASN A 248 9.64 -4.08 5.08
N ASP A 249 9.53 -5.39 5.28
CA ASP A 249 10.66 -6.33 5.18
C ASP A 249 10.62 -7.04 3.82
N PRO A 250 11.52 -6.71 2.87
CA PRO A 250 11.53 -7.29 1.53
C PRO A 250 11.64 -8.82 1.49
N GLY A 251 12.21 -9.44 2.53
CA GLY A 251 12.29 -10.90 2.62
C GLY A 251 11.02 -11.54 3.18
N ALA A 252 10.13 -10.75 3.79
CA ALA A 252 9.02 -11.26 4.59
C ALA A 252 7.62 -11.04 4.00
N PHE A 253 7.54 -10.73 2.70
CA PHE A 253 6.28 -10.77 1.97
C PHE A 253 6.46 -11.31 0.54
N ALA A 254 5.37 -11.83 -0.01
CA ALA A 254 5.26 -12.18 -1.43
C ALA A 254 4.00 -11.54 -2.01
N LEU A 255 4.07 -11.15 -3.29
CA LEU A 255 2.90 -10.74 -4.04
C LEU A 255 2.32 -11.97 -4.75
N ARG A 256 1.11 -12.38 -4.37
CA ARG A 256 0.36 -13.48 -4.97
C ARG A 256 -0.81 -12.95 -5.79
N ASP A 257 -1.30 -13.78 -6.71
CA ASP A 257 -2.51 -13.52 -7.50
C ASP A 257 -2.47 -12.16 -8.22
N HIS A 258 -1.25 -11.76 -8.64
CA HIS A 258 -1.00 -10.46 -9.26
C HIS A 258 -1.64 -10.41 -10.65
N MET A 259 -2.54 -9.46 -10.82
CA MET A 259 -3.15 -9.11 -12.10
C MET A 259 -2.74 -7.68 -12.47
N ALA A 260 -2.54 -7.44 -13.76
CA ALA A 260 -2.28 -6.12 -14.30
C ALA A 260 -3.19 -5.92 -15.52
N LEU A 261 -4.18 -5.06 -15.39
CA LEU A 261 -5.14 -4.75 -16.45
C LEU A 261 -4.78 -3.41 -17.09
N GLU A 262 -4.65 -3.38 -18.41
CA GLU A 262 -4.43 -2.13 -19.12
C GLU A 262 -5.65 -1.22 -18.97
N LEU A 263 -5.42 0.01 -18.54
CA LEU A 263 -6.46 1.01 -18.50
C LEU A 263 -6.63 1.58 -19.91
N GLY A 264 -7.79 1.34 -20.52
CA GLY A 264 -8.07 1.82 -21.88
C GLY A 264 -7.93 3.35 -21.99
N GLY A 265 -6.90 3.79 -22.71
CA GLY A 265 -6.86 5.03 -23.50
C GLY A 265 -7.11 6.36 -22.78
N ALA A 266 -6.08 6.88 -22.09
CA ALA A 266 -5.77 8.30 -22.14
C ALA A 266 -4.25 8.46 -22.14
N SER A 267 -3.68 8.49 -23.35
CA SER A 267 -2.28 8.87 -23.57
C SER A 267 -2.00 10.18 -22.83
N ALA A 268 -1.06 10.15 -21.89
CA ALA A 268 -0.53 11.35 -21.27
C ALA A 268 0.35 12.06 -22.31
N THR A 269 -0.26 12.83 -23.22
CA THR A 269 0.50 13.78 -24.00
C THR A 269 0.97 14.88 -23.05
N ALA A 270 2.26 14.86 -22.73
CA ALA A 270 2.95 15.97 -22.10
C ALA A 270 2.77 17.22 -22.96
N ALA A 271 1.86 18.11 -22.56
CA ALA A 271 1.77 19.45 -23.12
C ALA A 271 2.97 20.24 -22.59
N GLY A 272 4.01 20.37 -23.40
CA GLY A 272 5.10 21.32 -23.14
C GLY A 272 4.55 22.76 -23.15
N PRO A 273 5.21 23.70 -22.45
CA PRO A 273 4.76 25.08 -22.39
C PRO A 273 4.98 25.74 -23.76
N GLY A 274 3.89 26.02 -24.46
CA GLY A 274 3.90 26.91 -25.61
C GLY A 274 4.16 28.34 -25.15
N VAL A 275 5.40 28.80 -25.34
CA VAL A 275 5.75 30.22 -25.31
C VAL A 275 5.00 30.90 -26.44
N GLN A 276 4.04 31.78 -26.12
CA GLN A 276 3.54 32.76 -27.08
C GLN A 276 4.38 34.03 -26.96
N GLN A 277 4.93 34.43 -28.11
CA GLN A 277 5.54 35.73 -28.36
C GLN A 277 4.47 36.82 -28.38
#